data_AF-A0A1Q8LB90-F1
#
_entry.id   AF-A0A1Q8LB90-F1
#
_cell.length_a   1.000
_cell.length_b   1.000
_cell.length_c   1.000
_cell.angle_alpha   90.00
_cell.angle_beta   90.00
_cell.angle_gamma   90.00
#
_symmetry.space_group_name_H-M   'P 1'
#
loop_
_entity.id
_entity.type
_entity.pdbx_description
1 polymer ?
#
loop_
_entity_poly.entity_id
_entity_poly.type
_entity_poly.pdbx_seq_one_letter_code
_entity_poly.pdbx_strand_id
1 'polypeptide(L)' 'MATLFRVDPKTVTRWASAGRIGSIRTPGGHRRFRESEVRGLLADLTSEANSGLR' A
#
# COMPACT_ATOMS: atom_id res chain seq x y z
N MET A 1 -6.79 -0.76 12.05
CA MET A 1 -5.67 -0.68 11.08
C MET A 1 -6.21 -0.13 9.78
N ALA A 2 -5.54 0.88 9.21
CA ALA A 2 -5.79 1.61 7.95
C ALA A 2 -7.24 1.71 7.42
N THR A 3 -7.99 2.71 7.92
CA THR A 3 -9.24 3.21 7.29
C THR A 3 -8.99 4.48 6.45
N LEU A 4 -7.75 5.00 6.46
CA LEU A 4 -7.42 6.34 5.96
C LEU A 4 -7.29 6.44 4.43
N PHE A 5 -6.94 5.34 3.76
CA PHE A 5 -6.67 5.34 2.31
C PHE A 5 -7.80 4.74 1.47
N ARG A 6 -8.91 4.30 2.09
CA ARG A 6 -9.94 3.47 1.45
C ARG A 6 -9.39 2.17 0.81
N VAL A 7 -8.17 1.79 1.18
CA VAL A 7 -7.52 0.53 0.77
C VAL A 7 -7.66 -0.47 1.91
N ASP A 8 -8.05 -1.70 1.59
CA ASP A 8 -8.15 -2.77 2.58
C ASP A 8 -6.76 -3.07 3.23
N PRO A 9 -6.67 -3.23 4.56
CA PRO A 9 -5.41 -3.53 5.23
C PRO A 9 -4.66 -4.77 4.72
N LYS A 10 -5.37 -5.80 4.23
CA LYS A 10 -4.74 -6.99 3.62
C LYS A 10 -4.07 -6.63 2.29
N THR A 11 -4.65 -5.72 1.51
CA THR A 11 -4.04 -5.22 0.27
C THR A 11 -2.71 -4.54 0.56
N VAL A 12 -2.66 -3.64 1.56
CA VAL A 12 -1.41 -2.98 1.97
C VAL A 12 -0.38 -3.99 2.48
N THR A 13 -0.82 -4.99 3.24
CA THR A 13 0.05 -6.08 3.69
C THR A 13 0.61 -6.89 2.53
N ARG A 14 -0.21 -7.16 1.50
CA ARG A 14 0.22 -7.86 0.29
C ARG A 14 1.25 -7.08 -0.49
N TRP A 15 1.11 -5.76 -0.62
CA TRP A 15 2.12 -4.91 -1.27
C TRP A 15 3.46 -4.98 -0.55
N ALA A 16 3.46 -4.96 0.78
CA ALA A 16 4.69 -5.11 1.56
C ALA A 16 5.31 -6.52 1.42
N SER A 17 4.50 -7.58 1.44
CA SER A 17 4.99 -8.94 1.17
C SER A 17 5.57 -9.10 -0.24
N ALA A 18 5.05 -8.33 -1.20
CA ALA A 18 5.55 -8.28 -2.58
C ALA A 18 6.73 -7.30 -2.76
N GLY A 19 7.22 -6.64 -1.69
CA GLY A 19 8.33 -5.69 -1.76
C GLY A 19 8.01 -4.35 -2.43
N ARG A 20 6.73 -4.04 -2.68
CA ARG A 20 6.32 -2.81 -3.38
C ARG A 20 6.30 -1.57 -2.47
N ILE A 21 6.19 -1.77 -1.16
CA ILE A 21 6.29 -0.71 -0.14
C ILE A 21 7.06 -1.25 1.08
N GLY A 22 7.67 -0.35 1.83
CA GLY A 22 8.31 -0.69 3.09
C GLY A 22 7.30 -1.02 4.20
N SER A 23 7.74 -1.77 5.21
CA SER A 23 6.94 -1.97 6.42
C SER A 23 7.82 -2.06 7.66
N ILE A 24 7.32 -1.53 8.77
CA ILE A 24 7.96 -1.59 10.09
C ILE A 24 7.08 -2.44 11.00
N ARG A 25 7.70 -3.32 11.79
CA ARG A 25 7.00 -4.09 12.82
C ARG A 25 6.99 -3.31 14.12
N THR A 26 5.81 -3.14 14.72
CA THR A 26 5.70 -2.69 16.11
C THR A 26 6.13 -3.80 17.07
N PRO A 27 6.47 -3.49 18.33
CA PRO A 27 6.76 -4.51 19.34
C PRO A 27 5.68 -5.61 19.47
N GLY A 28 4.40 -5.26 19.31
CA GLY A 28 3.28 -6.23 19.29
C GLY A 28 3.09 -7.00 17.97
N GLY A 29 4.04 -6.95 17.04
CA GLY A 29 4.02 -7.73 15.80
C GLY A 29 3.19 -7.15 14.63
N HIS A 30 2.35 -6.14 14.87
CA HIS A 30 1.61 -5.44 13.81
C HIS A 30 2.54 -4.67 12.86
N ARG A 31 2.13 -4.53 11.59
CA ARG A 31 2.86 -3.73 10.60
C ARG A 31 2.36 -2.29 10.57
N ARG A 32 3.28 -1.36 10.38
CA ARG A 32 3.06 0.06 10.08
C ARG A 32 3.66 0.36 8.71
N PHE A 33 3.02 1.26 7.97
CA PHE A 33 3.38 1.61 6.61
C PHE A 33 3.52 3.12 6.50
N ARG A 34 4.43 3.59 5.65
CA ARG A 34 4.54 5.02 5.35
C ARG A 34 3.37 5.42 4.46
N GLU A 35 2.66 6.46 4.87
CA GLU A 35 1.52 7.01 4.12
C GLU A 35 1.91 7.40 2.69
N SER A 36 3.08 8.02 2.51
CA SER A 36 3.59 8.43 1.20
C SER A 36 3.80 7.27 0.24
N GLU A 37 4.33 6.14 0.71
CA GLU A 37 4.53 4.95 -0.12
C GLU A 37 3.20 4.30 -0.53
N VAL A 38 2.24 4.24 0.39
CA VAL A 38 0.89 3.71 0.11
C VAL A 38 0.17 4.59 -0.91
N ARG A 39 0.19 5.92 -0.73
CA ARG A 39 -0.42 6.87 -1.68
C ARG A 39 0.26 6.88 -3.03
N GLY A 40 1.60 6.85 -3.06
CA GLY A 40 2.39 6.81 -4.29
C GLY A 40 2.06 5.56 -5.11
N LEU A 41 2.10 4.39 -4.48
CA LEU A 41 1.78 3.15 -5.17
C LEU A 41 0.33 3.11 -5.69
N LEU A 42 -0.62 3.67 -4.93
CA LEU A 42 -2.01 3.76 -5.38
C LEU A 42 -2.15 4.66 -6.62
N ALA A 43 -1.44 5.79 -6.65
CA ALA A 43 -1.41 6.69 -7.79
C ALA A 43 -0.79 6.00 -9.02
N ASP A 44 0.34 5.31 -8.86
CA ASP A 44 1.01 4.57 -9.92
C ASP A 44 0.08 3.50 -10.52
N LEU A 45 -0.54 2.68 -9.67
CA LEU A 45 -1.51 1.66 -10.08
C LEU A 45 -2.72 2.23 -10.82
N THR A 46 -3.19 3.42 -10.41
CA THR A 46 -4.30 4.11 -11.07
C THR A 46 -3.86 4.65 -12.44
N SER A 47 -2.63 5.16 -12.55
CA SER A 47 -2.06 5.64 -13.81
C SER A 47 -1.83 4.49 -14.80
N GLU A 48 -1.31 3.35 -14.34
CA GLU A 48 -1.13 2.15 -15.15
C GLU A 48 -2.48 1.64 -15.70
N ALA A 49 -3.50 1.55 -14.86
CA ALA A 49 -4.84 1.13 -15.27
C ALA A 49 -5.45 2.05 -16.34
N ASN A 50 -5.26 3.36 -16.21
CA ASN A 50 -5.73 4.34 -17.21
C ASN A 50 -4.93 4.28 -18.52
N SER A 51 -3.67 3.86 -18.46
CA SER A 51 -2.81 3.72 -19.63
C SER A 51 -3.19 2.49 -20.46
N GLY A 52 -3.63 1.40 -19.82
CA GLY A 52 -4.10 0.19 -20.50
C GLY A 52 -5.51 0.28 -21.10
N LEU A 53 -6.23 1.37 -20.83
CA LEU A 53 -7.54 1.67 -21.44
C LEU A 53 -7.40 2.45 -22.77
N ARG A 54 -6.18 2.83 -23.16
CA ARG A 54 -5.87 3.51 -24.42
C ARG A 54 -5.44 2.55 -25.51
#